data_AF-A0A9P8GN20-F1
#
_entry.id   AF-A0A9P8GN20-F1
#
_cell.length_a   1.000
_cell.length_b   1.000
_cell.length_c   1.000
_cell.angle_alpha   90.00
_cell.angle_beta   90.00
_cell.angle_gamma   90.00
#
_symmetry.space_group_name_H-M   'P 1'
#
loop_
_entity.id
_entity.type
_entity.pdbx_description
1 polymer ?
#
loop_
_entity_poly.entity_id
_entity_poly.type
_entity_poly.pdbx_seq_one_letter_code
_entity_poly.pdbx_strand_id
1 'polypeptide(L)'
;MFLLTSLIRSPIRSHFYAPRSLASLWSGLAAFSSTRHAAITRPAPERESEEARAAEARRREYKREWRIAARAKETEEERHERLAQRRQQYASSPEMRKRQSEYHFEYRRDPENQAKRAEYDRVHRLKDPYKRILYLRQVRAGDLKLRRASGLASFLGQSKRWVQENWSWPTHQVVRTAARVDRHCTSCDQIRRLKLWWKEKHPPQRLNTESPQDRFMCNYCFANSWDLVVPEGNIEKLPPLLTSPDHPPPARPKDANKAHQKDQDATQE
;
A
#
# COMPACT_ATOMS: atom_id res chain seq x y z
N MET A 1 15.48 -44.45 -48.25
CA MET A 1 14.40 -43.45 -48.01
C MET A 1 14.81 -42.65 -46.78
N PHE A 2 15.44 -41.47 -46.92
CA PHE A 2 14.82 -40.13 -47.03
C PHE A 2 13.84 -39.90 -45.85
N LEU A 3 13.99 -38.95 -44.92
CA LEU A 3 14.46 -37.56 -45.02
C LEU A 3 14.98 -37.00 -43.66
N LEU A 4 15.99 -36.13 -43.78
CA LEU A 4 16.36 -35.07 -42.83
C LEU A 4 15.26 -33.99 -42.78
N THR A 5 14.95 -33.46 -41.59
CA THR A 5 14.33 -32.13 -41.46
C THR A 5 14.96 -31.30 -40.34
N SER A 6 15.83 -30.41 -40.81
CA SER A 6 16.19 -29.06 -40.34
C SER A 6 15.25 -28.34 -39.36
N LEU A 7 15.87 -27.87 -38.26
CA LEU A 7 15.88 -26.50 -37.71
C LEU A 7 14.84 -25.48 -38.23
N ILE A 8 14.12 -24.84 -37.29
CA ILE A 8 13.72 -23.43 -37.39
C ILE A 8 14.02 -22.73 -36.06
N ARG A 9 15.05 -21.90 -36.06
CA ARG A 9 15.48 -21.05 -34.95
C ARG A 9 14.88 -19.66 -35.18
N SER A 10 13.87 -19.29 -34.41
CA SER A 10 13.22 -17.98 -34.55
C SER A 10 14.16 -16.84 -34.15
N PRO A 11 14.23 -15.73 -34.90
CA PRO A 11 15.07 -14.60 -34.59
C PRO A 11 14.46 -13.73 -33.49
N ILE A 12 15.27 -13.40 -32.49
CA ILE A 12 14.99 -12.41 -31.45
C ILE A 12 15.10 -11.03 -32.11
N ARG A 13 13.97 -10.36 -32.36
CA ARG A 13 13.93 -8.94 -32.75
C ARG A 13 14.18 -8.08 -31.52
N SER A 14 15.41 -7.57 -31.39
CA SER A 14 15.76 -6.48 -30.49
C SER A 14 15.30 -5.15 -31.09
N HIS A 15 14.19 -4.61 -30.58
CA HIS A 15 13.79 -3.23 -30.88
C HIS A 15 14.63 -2.27 -30.04
N PHE A 16 15.60 -1.63 -30.69
CA PHE A 16 16.30 -0.45 -30.17
C PHE A 16 15.33 0.72 -30.12
N TYR A 17 15.07 1.24 -28.92
CA TYR A 17 14.40 2.52 -28.73
C TYR A 17 15.45 3.63 -28.88
N ALA A 18 15.37 4.39 -29.97
CA ALA A 18 16.04 5.68 -30.09
C ALA A 18 15.24 6.76 -29.33
N PRO A 19 15.88 7.64 -28.55
CA PRO A 19 15.20 8.79 -27.97
C PRO A 19 15.01 9.88 -29.04
N ARG A 20 13.75 10.24 -29.31
CA ARG A 20 13.41 11.43 -30.09
C ARG A 20 13.61 12.69 -29.26
N SER A 21 14.45 13.56 -29.80
CA SER A 21 14.58 14.98 -29.48
C SER A 21 13.22 15.69 -29.53
N LEU A 22 12.92 16.45 -28.48
CA LEU A 22 11.91 17.52 -28.49
C LEU A 22 12.56 18.81 -27.98
N ALA A 23 13.38 19.40 -28.84
CA ALA A 23 13.49 20.84 -28.88
C ALA A 23 12.26 21.38 -29.60
N SER A 24 11.48 22.25 -28.95
CA SER A 24 11.13 23.57 -29.48
C SER A 24 9.93 24.19 -28.76
N LEU A 25 10.08 25.49 -28.47
CA LEU A 25 9.06 26.52 -28.65
C LEU A 25 7.83 26.48 -27.75
N TRP A 26 7.91 27.15 -26.60
CA TRP A 26 6.84 28.05 -26.17
C TRP A 26 7.45 29.35 -25.64
N SER A 27 7.63 30.29 -26.56
CA SER A 27 7.71 31.71 -26.28
C SER A 27 6.30 32.18 -25.93
N GLY A 28 6.09 32.53 -24.66
CA GLY A 28 4.83 33.08 -24.16
C GLY A 28 5.12 34.18 -23.17
N LEU A 29 5.19 35.41 -23.67
CA LEU A 29 5.21 36.65 -22.91
C LEU A 29 3.96 36.72 -22.02
N ALA A 30 4.14 36.55 -20.72
CA ALA A 30 3.16 36.95 -19.72
C ALA A 30 3.67 38.19 -19.01
N ALA A 31 2.96 39.30 -19.18
CA ALA A 31 3.13 40.53 -18.44
C ALA A 31 2.87 40.25 -16.94
N PHE A 32 3.93 40.19 -16.15
CA PHE A 32 3.82 40.11 -14.70
C PHE A 32 3.50 41.50 -14.15
N SER A 33 2.26 41.65 -13.71
CA SER A 33 1.80 42.75 -12.86
C SER A 33 2.70 42.82 -11.61
N SER A 34 3.41 43.94 -11.50
CA SER A 34 4.27 44.33 -10.38
C SER A 34 3.44 44.51 -9.10
N THR A 35 3.16 43.41 -8.41
CA THR A 35 2.90 43.44 -6.98
C THR A 35 4.24 43.37 -6.26
N ARG A 36 4.66 44.50 -5.68
CA ARG A 36 5.81 44.59 -4.78
C ARG A 36 5.54 43.73 -3.55
N HIS A 37 5.72 42.42 -3.67
CA HIS A 37 5.99 41.58 -2.52
C HIS A 37 7.37 42.02 -2.04
N ALA A 38 7.40 42.77 -0.93
CA ALA A 38 8.59 42.90 -0.13
C ALA A 38 9.11 41.48 0.05
N ALA A 39 10.23 41.16 -0.60
CA ALA A 39 10.93 39.92 -0.37
C ALA A 39 11.23 39.94 1.12
N ILE A 40 10.48 39.15 1.89
CA ILE A 40 10.92 38.73 3.21
C ILE A 40 12.12 37.86 2.90
N THR A 41 13.27 38.51 2.70
CA THR A 41 14.58 37.91 2.79
C THR A 41 14.64 37.37 4.21
N ARG A 42 14.16 36.13 4.38
CA ARG A 42 14.54 35.34 5.53
C ARG A 42 16.07 35.41 5.54
N PRO A 43 16.69 35.95 6.59
CA PRO A 43 18.15 35.97 6.67
C PRO A 43 18.60 34.55 6.37
N ALA A 44 19.54 34.43 5.42
CA ALA A 44 20.12 33.14 5.08
C ALA A 44 20.46 32.44 6.40
N PRO A 45 20.02 31.17 6.61
CA PRO A 45 20.31 30.48 7.85
C PRO A 45 21.82 30.58 8.06
N GLU A 46 22.20 31.33 9.10
CA GLU A 46 23.58 31.49 9.49
C GLU A 46 24.18 30.09 9.52
N ARG A 47 25.35 29.90 8.88
CA ARG A 47 26.06 28.63 8.93
C ARG A 47 26.28 28.32 10.41
N GLU A 48 25.39 27.52 11.00
CA GLU A 48 25.56 27.02 12.36
C GLU A 48 26.95 26.40 12.40
N SER A 49 27.81 26.95 13.25
CA SER A 49 29.16 26.45 13.40
C SER A 49 29.09 24.94 13.65
N GLU A 50 30.05 24.19 13.11
CA GLU A 50 30.12 22.75 13.38
C GLU A 50 30.10 22.46 14.89
N GLU A 51 30.64 23.39 15.67
CA GLU A 51 30.59 23.40 17.12
C GLU A 51 29.18 23.53 17.70
N ALA A 52 28.33 24.42 17.16
CA ALA A 52 26.93 24.55 17.57
C ALA A 52 26.13 23.27 17.27
N ARG A 53 26.32 22.69 16.07
CA ARG A 53 25.70 21.41 15.69
C ARG A 53 26.16 20.26 16.59
N ALA A 54 27.46 20.20 16.90
CA ALA A 54 28.02 19.20 17.81
C ALA A 54 27.51 19.40 19.26
N ALA A 55 27.38 20.64 19.73
CA ALA A 55 26.83 20.96 21.05
C ALA A 55 25.36 20.56 21.15
N GLU A 56 24.55 20.80 20.11
CA GLU A 56 23.17 20.36 20.08
C GLU A 56 23.05 18.83 20.05
N ALA A 57 23.89 18.15 19.28
CA ALA A 57 23.95 16.69 19.26
C ALA A 57 24.25 16.12 20.66
N ARG A 58 25.27 16.65 21.35
CA ARG A 58 25.59 16.28 22.74
C ARG A 58 24.42 16.52 23.69
N ARG A 59 23.73 17.66 23.57
CA ARG A 59 22.52 17.96 24.39
C ARG A 59 21.39 16.97 24.12
N ARG A 60 21.16 16.58 22.87
CA ARG A 60 20.13 15.60 22.48
C ARG A 60 20.46 14.21 23.03
N GLU A 61 21.72 13.82 22.97
CA GLU A 61 22.22 12.55 23.51
C GLU A 61 22.10 12.50 25.04
N TYR A 62 22.59 13.52 25.74
CA TYR A 62 22.43 13.65 27.19
C TYR A 62 20.94 13.56 27.60
N LYS A 63 20.05 14.29 26.92
CA LYS A 63 18.60 14.21 27.17
C LYS A 63 18.02 12.82 26.88
N ARG A 64 18.59 12.06 25.95
CA ARG A 64 18.15 10.69 25.63
C ARG A 64 18.59 9.74 26.73
N GLU A 65 19.84 9.79 27.15
CA GLU A 65 20.39 8.97 28.24
C GLU A 65 19.69 9.25 29.56
N TRP A 66 19.50 10.52 29.90
CA TRP A 66 18.76 10.91 31.10
C TRP A 66 17.34 10.34 31.12
N ARG A 67 16.64 10.36 29.97
CA ARG A 67 15.29 9.75 29.84
C ARG A 67 15.33 8.23 29.97
N ILE A 68 16.38 7.56 29.50
CA ILE A 68 16.54 6.11 29.64
C ILE A 68 16.81 5.76 31.10
N ALA A 69 17.73 6.47 31.76
CA ALA A 69 18.06 6.26 33.16
C ALA A 69 16.87 6.53 34.09
N ALA A 70 16.11 7.60 33.84
CA ALA A 70 14.88 7.88 34.59
C ALA A 70 13.83 6.77 34.43
N ARG A 71 13.64 6.23 33.22
CA ARG A 71 12.73 5.12 32.95
C ARG A 71 13.20 3.78 33.53
N ALA A 72 14.51 3.59 33.67
CA ALA A 72 15.07 2.38 34.26
C ALA A 72 14.84 2.32 35.79
N LYS A 73 14.64 3.48 36.43
CA LYS A 73 14.34 3.61 37.86
C LYS A 73 12.84 3.60 38.18
N GLU A 74 12.00 3.68 37.16
CA GLU A 74 10.53 3.70 37.29
C GLU A 74 10.05 2.30 37.70
N THR A 75 9.22 2.25 38.75
CA THR A 75 8.57 1.00 39.16
C THR A 75 7.56 0.55 38.10
N GLU A 76 7.18 -0.72 38.13
CA GLU A 76 6.21 -1.25 37.17
C GLU A 76 4.84 -0.56 37.30
N GLU A 77 4.40 -0.29 38.53
CA GLU A 77 3.16 0.44 38.85
C GLU A 77 3.16 1.87 38.29
N GLU A 78 4.22 2.65 38.56
CA GLU A 78 4.37 4.02 38.01
C GLU A 78 4.36 4.01 36.48
N ARG A 79 5.02 3.01 35.87
CA ARG A 79 5.03 2.84 34.42
C ARG A 79 3.63 2.55 33.89
N HIS A 80 2.87 1.69 34.55
CA HIS A 80 1.49 1.36 34.17
C HIS A 80 0.58 2.58 34.29
N GLU A 81 0.68 3.33 35.38
CA GLU A 81 -0.11 4.53 35.61
C GLU A 81 0.18 5.60 34.56
N ARG A 82 1.45 5.90 34.28
CA ARG A 82 1.84 6.86 33.24
C ARG A 82 1.29 6.45 31.87
N LEU A 83 1.35 5.15 31.54
CA LEU A 83 0.79 4.64 30.28
C LEU A 83 -0.75 4.70 30.25
N ALA A 84 -1.42 4.51 31.39
CA ALA A 84 -2.87 4.66 31.51
C ALA A 84 -3.29 6.14 31.34
N GLN A 85 -2.63 7.06 32.04
CA GLN A 85 -2.84 8.51 31.89
C GLN A 85 -2.64 8.96 30.44
N ARG A 86 -1.57 8.50 29.78
CA ARG A 86 -1.31 8.80 28.36
C ARG A 86 -2.42 8.28 27.44
N ARG A 87 -2.94 7.07 27.72
CA ARG A 87 -4.07 6.49 26.96
C ARG A 87 -5.35 7.28 27.17
N GLN A 88 -5.64 7.68 28.40
CA GLN A 88 -6.80 8.52 28.71
C GLN A 88 -6.72 9.87 28.01
N GLN A 89 -5.57 10.55 28.05
CA GLN A 89 -5.36 11.83 27.35
C GLN A 89 -5.54 11.70 25.83
N TYR A 90 -5.05 10.62 25.23
CA TYR A 90 -5.25 10.34 23.81
C TYR A 90 -6.72 10.06 23.49
N ALA A 91 -7.43 9.32 24.34
CA ALA A 91 -8.84 9.04 24.16
C ALA A 91 -9.71 10.29 24.32
N SER A 92 -9.41 11.15 25.29
CA SER A 92 -10.19 12.34 25.63
C SER A 92 -9.97 13.52 24.70
N SER A 93 -8.82 13.64 24.02
CA SER A 93 -8.50 14.78 23.15
C SER A 93 -8.57 14.44 21.66
N PRO A 94 -9.59 14.92 20.91
CA PRO A 94 -9.66 14.78 19.45
C PRO A 94 -8.47 15.45 18.73
N GLU A 95 -8.02 16.61 19.20
CA GLU A 95 -6.89 17.33 18.61
C GLU A 95 -5.59 16.54 18.71
N MET A 96 -5.31 15.92 19.87
CA MET A 96 -4.14 15.07 20.04
C MET A 96 -4.17 13.89 19.07
N ARG A 97 -5.35 13.27 18.89
CA ARG A 97 -5.53 12.17 17.92
C ARG A 97 -5.24 12.62 16.50
N LYS A 98 -5.76 13.79 16.10
CA LYS A 98 -5.53 14.38 14.78
C LYS A 98 -4.05 14.66 14.55
N ARG A 99 -3.41 15.40 15.46
CA ARG A 99 -1.97 15.73 15.39
C ARG A 99 -1.09 14.48 15.33
N GLN A 100 -1.41 13.46 16.11
CA GLN A 100 -0.65 12.20 16.09
C GLN A 100 -0.88 11.43 14.78
N SER A 101 -2.09 11.44 14.23
CA SER A 101 -2.39 10.85 12.92
C SER A 101 -1.61 11.54 11.80
N GLU A 102 -1.61 12.87 11.78
CA GLU A 102 -0.86 13.71 10.84
C GLU A 102 0.65 13.46 10.95
N TYR A 103 1.20 13.48 12.16
CA TYR A 103 2.60 13.14 12.39
C TYR A 103 2.96 11.74 11.87
N HIS A 104 2.14 10.72 12.16
CA HIS A 104 2.39 9.37 11.66
C HIS A 104 2.21 9.24 10.15
N PHE A 105 1.39 10.09 9.55
CA PHE A 105 1.18 10.14 8.11
C PHE A 105 2.39 10.76 7.41
N GLU A 106 2.87 11.91 7.88
CA GLU A 106 4.08 12.58 7.41
C GLU A 106 5.32 11.71 7.62
N TYR A 107 5.51 11.18 8.83
CA TYR A 107 6.65 10.32 9.18
C TYR A 107 6.74 9.07 8.28
N ARG A 108 5.60 8.46 7.93
CA ARG A 108 5.58 7.31 6.99
C ARG A 108 5.86 7.71 5.54
N ARG A 109 5.63 8.96 5.18
CA ARG A 109 5.81 9.50 3.81
C ARG A 109 7.19 10.05 3.54
N ASP A 110 7.87 10.51 4.58
CA ASP A 110 9.25 10.95 4.54
C ASP A 110 10.16 9.90 3.85
N PRO A 111 10.84 10.27 2.74
CA PRO A 111 11.73 9.38 2.01
C PRO A 111 12.84 8.77 2.87
N GLU A 112 13.38 9.54 3.82
CA GLU A 112 14.46 9.09 4.71
C GLU A 112 13.95 8.01 5.67
N ASN A 113 12.77 8.21 6.25
CA ASN A 113 12.13 7.20 7.11
C ASN A 113 11.70 5.97 6.31
N GLN A 114 11.28 6.12 5.06
CA GLN A 114 11.02 4.99 4.16
C GLN A 114 12.29 4.19 3.87
N ALA A 115 13.42 4.86 3.61
CA ALA A 115 14.71 4.22 3.40
C ALA A 115 15.18 3.49 4.67
N LYS A 116 15.14 4.14 5.84
CA LYS A 116 15.46 3.52 7.14
C LYS A 116 14.59 2.30 7.42
N ARG A 117 13.29 2.39 7.16
CA ARG A 117 12.37 1.25 7.34
C ARG A 117 12.66 0.15 6.32
N ALA A 118 12.99 0.47 5.07
CA ALA A 118 13.36 -0.52 4.07
C ALA A 118 14.67 -1.23 4.42
N GLU A 119 15.66 -0.52 4.98
CA GLU A 119 16.91 -1.07 5.48
C GLU A 119 16.70 -1.98 6.70
N TYR A 120 15.95 -1.49 7.70
CA TYR A 120 15.53 -2.29 8.85
C TYR A 120 14.80 -3.56 8.39
N ASP A 121 13.86 -3.42 7.46
CA ASP A 121 13.15 -4.56 6.86
C ASP A 121 14.12 -5.49 6.15
N ARG A 122 15.13 -5.01 5.42
CA ARG A 122 16.13 -5.86 4.77
C ARG A 122 16.89 -6.68 5.81
N VAL A 123 17.47 -6.03 6.83
CA VAL A 123 18.25 -6.69 7.88
C VAL A 123 17.40 -7.68 8.68
N HIS A 124 16.20 -7.29 9.10
CA HIS A 124 15.33 -8.17 9.88
C HIS A 124 14.60 -9.22 9.04
N ARG A 125 14.35 -8.98 7.74
CA ARG A 125 13.86 -10.04 6.83
C ARG A 125 14.88 -11.16 6.67
N LEU A 126 16.18 -10.85 6.73
CA LEU A 126 17.24 -11.84 6.61
C LEU A 126 17.41 -12.69 7.88
N LYS A 127 17.02 -12.18 9.06
CA LYS A 127 17.16 -12.92 10.32
C LYS A 127 16.24 -14.14 10.41
N ASP A 128 15.02 -14.06 9.89
CA ASP A 128 14.11 -15.22 9.81
C ASP A 128 13.05 -15.04 8.70
N PRO A 129 13.45 -15.16 7.42
CA PRO A 129 12.55 -14.97 6.30
C PRO A 129 11.40 -15.99 6.34
N TYR A 130 11.67 -17.21 6.80
CA TYR A 130 10.71 -18.29 6.85
C TYR A 130 9.60 -18.04 7.87
N LYS A 131 9.91 -17.68 9.13
CA LYS A 131 8.87 -17.36 10.13
C LYS A 131 8.01 -16.17 9.70
N ARG A 132 8.59 -15.14 9.08
CA ARG A 132 7.81 -14.00 8.57
C ARG A 132 6.87 -14.43 7.45
N ILE A 133 7.33 -15.26 6.50
CA ILE A 133 6.48 -15.77 5.42
C ILE A 133 5.36 -16.63 5.99
N LEU A 134 5.66 -17.53 6.92
CA LEU A 134 4.65 -18.36 7.59
C LEU A 134 3.62 -17.52 8.34
N TYR A 135 4.06 -16.54 9.12
CA TYR A 135 3.18 -15.62 9.84
C TYR A 135 2.27 -14.86 8.87
N LEU A 136 2.82 -14.28 7.80
CA LEU A 136 2.02 -13.58 6.80
C LEU A 136 1.04 -14.51 6.08
N ARG A 137 1.44 -15.76 5.79
CA ARG A 137 0.54 -16.77 5.23
C ARG A 137 -0.57 -17.12 6.20
N GLN A 138 -0.27 -17.27 7.49
CA GLN A 138 -1.25 -17.60 8.52
C GLN A 138 -2.26 -16.48 8.75
N VAL A 139 -1.78 -15.23 8.88
CA VAL A 139 -2.64 -14.04 9.00
C VAL A 139 -3.53 -13.92 7.76
N ARG A 140 -2.97 -14.08 6.56
CA ARG A 140 -3.76 -14.08 5.32
C ARG A 140 -4.73 -15.24 5.26
N ALA A 141 -4.37 -16.45 5.68
CA ALA A 141 -5.25 -17.60 5.64
C ALA A 141 -6.50 -17.39 6.53
N GLY A 142 -6.32 -16.76 7.70
CA GLY A 142 -7.41 -16.49 8.64
C GLY A 142 -8.33 -15.33 8.23
N ASP A 143 -7.81 -14.29 7.58
CA ASP A 143 -8.61 -13.12 7.21
C ASP A 143 -9.18 -13.23 5.78
N LEU A 144 -10.46 -13.61 5.68
CA LEU A 144 -11.19 -13.69 4.41
C LEU A 144 -11.12 -12.39 3.60
N LYS A 145 -11.23 -11.22 4.27
CA LYS A 145 -11.24 -9.93 3.57
C LYS A 145 -9.91 -9.65 2.91
N LEU A 146 -8.82 -10.00 3.60
CA LEU A 146 -7.47 -9.88 3.07
C LEU A 146 -7.21 -10.89 1.94
N ARG A 147 -7.73 -12.12 2.05
CA ARG A 147 -7.65 -13.11 0.96
C ARG A 147 -8.32 -12.60 -0.30
N ARG A 148 -9.54 -12.04 -0.20
CA ARG A 148 -10.27 -11.50 -1.37
C ARG A 148 -9.51 -10.40 -2.06
N ALA A 149 -9.08 -9.40 -1.29
CA ALA A 149 -8.30 -8.29 -1.82
C ALA A 149 -7.01 -8.78 -2.50
N SER A 150 -6.31 -9.73 -1.89
CA SER A 150 -5.07 -10.28 -2.43
C SER A 150 -5.32 -11.13 -3.68
N GLY A 151 -6.36 -11.98 -3.67
CA GLY A 151 -6.75 -12.85 -4.76
C GLY A 151 -7.14 -12.05 -6.01
N LEU A 152 -7.98 -11.02 -5.84
CA LEU A 152 -8.34 -10.12 -6.93
C LEU A 152 -7.12 -9.37 -7.49
N ALA A 153 -6.27 -8.83 -6.61
CA ALA A 153 -5.06 -8.12 -7.05
C ALA A 153 -4.08 -9.04 -7.79
N SER A 154 -3.89 -10.27 -7.32
CA SER A 154 -3.06 -11.27 -7.99
C SER A 154 -3.66 -11.69 -9.34
N PHE A 155 -4.97 -11.94 -9.39
CA PHE A 155 -5.68 -12.29 -10.61
C PHE A 155 -5.49 -11.20 -11.67
N LEU A 156 -5.78 -9.94 -11.34
CA LEU A 156 -5.58 -8.81 -12.25
C LEU A 156 -4.10 -8.61 -12.60
N GLY A 157 -3.20 -8.93 -11.67
CA GLY A 157 -1.76 -8.74 -11.79
C GLY A 157 -1.05 -9.73 -12.70
N GLN A 158 -1.40 -11.01 -12.58
CA GLN A 158 -0.72 -12.14 -13.23
C GLN A 158 -1.42 -12.55 -14.53
N SER A 159 -2.74 -12.39 -14.58
CA SER A 159 -3.54 -12.79 -15.72
C SER A 159 -3.66 -11.63 -16.69
N LYS A 160 -3.19 -11.79 -17.94
CA LYS A 160 -3.63 -10.90 -19.04
C LYS A 160 -5.04 -11.27 -19.53
N ARG A 161 -5.57 -12.39 -19.05
CA ARG A 161 -6.83 -12.99 -19.50
C ARG A 161 -8.02 -12.08 -19.27
N TRP A 162 -8.09 -11.36 -18.14
CA TRP A 162 -9.21 -10.45 -17.88
C TRP A 162 -9.25 -9.28 -18.87
N VAL A 163 -8.10 -8.84 -19.39
CA VAL A 163 -8.02 -7.84 -20.46
C VAL A 163 -8.42 -8.45 -21.80
N GLN A 164 -7.96 -9.67 -22.09
CA GLN A 164 -8.27 -10.39 -23.34
C GLN A 164 -9.74 -10.80 -23.45
N GLU A 165 -10.36 -11.16 -22.34
CA GLU A 165 -11.77 -11.55 -22.24
C GLU A 165 -12.69 -10.34 -21.98
N ASN A 166 -12.18 -9.11 -22.07
CA ASN A 166 -12.93 -7.86 -21.90
C ASN A 166 -13.77 -7.81 -20.62
N TRP A 167 -13.21 -8.24 -19.48
CA TRP A 167 -13.94 -8.18 -18.22
C TRP A 167 -14.20 -6.73 -17.81
N SER A 168 -15.47 -6.40 -17.66
CA SER A 168 -15.96 -5.12 -17.18
C SER A 168 -16.63 -5.30 -15.81
N TRP A 169 -16.52 -4.26 -14.99
CA TRP A 169 -17.31 -4.12 -13.78
C TRP A 169 -18.39 -3.07 -14.03
N PRO A 170 -19.63 -3.28 -13.58
CA PRO A 170 -20.73 -2.36 -13.90
C PRO A 170 -20.48 -0.95 -13.39
N THR A 171 -20.01 -0.85 -12.16
CA THR A 171 -19.92 0.42 -11.42
C THR A 171 -18.51 1.02 -11.42
N HIS A 172 -17.48 0.21 -11.66
CA HIS A 172 -16.09 0.63 -11.49
C HIS A 172 -15.21 0.28 -12.69
N GLN A 173 -14.13 1.05 -12.85
CA GLN A 173 -13.05 0.81 -13.78
C GLN A 173 -11.77 0.52 -13.01
N VAL A 174 -11.04 -0.51 -13.43
CA VAL A 174 -9.72 -0.85 -12.89
C VAL A 174 -8.71 0.24 -13.29
N VAL A 175 -8.04 0.85 -12.32
CA VAL A 175 -6.97 1.82 -12.54
C VAL A 175 -5.67 1.29 -11.94
N ARG A 176 -4.71 0.97 -12.82
CA ARG A 176 -3.37 0.50 -12.43
C ARG A 176 -2.32 1.54 -12.77
N THR A 177 -1.48 1.85 -11.81
CA THR A 177 -0.36 2.79 -11.95
C THR A 177 0.98 2.10 -11.70
N ALA A 178 2.03 2.49 -12.41
CA ALA A 178 3.37 1.92 -12.24
C ALA A 178 3.91 2.18 -10.83
N ALA A 179 3.78 3.43 -10.37
CA ALA A 179 4.08 3.88 -9.01
C ALA A 179 2.84 3.80 -8.11
N ARG A 180 3.06 3.80 -6.79
CA ARG A 180 1.95 3.91 -5.83
C ARG A 180 1.50 5.38 -5.74
N VAL A 181 0.23 5.62 -6.00
CA VAL A 181 -0.38 6.95 -5.98
C VAL A 181 -1.27 7.08 -4.75
N ASP A 182 -1.23 8.26 -4.12
CA ASP A 182 -2.13 8.63 -3.04
C ASP A 182 -3.50 8.98 -3.60
N ARG A 183 -4.54 8.28 -3.16
CA ARG A 183 -5.93 8.63 -3.44
C ARG A 183 -6.77 8.42 -2.18
N HIS A 184 -7.88 9.14 -2.09
CA HIS A 184 -8.90 8.94 -1.07
C HIS A 184 -9.80 7.76 -1.46
N CYS A 185 -10.15 6.92 -0.48
CA CYS A 185 -11.07 5.80 -0.70
C CYS A 185 -12.48 6.17 -0.24
N THR A 186 -13.45 6.20 -1.15
CA THR A 186 -14.85 6.59 -0.84
C THR A 186 -15.55 5.68 0.16
N SER A 187 -15.20 4.38 0.19
CA SER A 187 -15.84 3.42 1.10
C SER A 187 -15.29 3.38 2.54
N CYS A 188 -13.99 3.59 2.75
CA CYS A 188 -13.40 3.55 4.10
C CYS A 188 -12.93 4.92 4.60
N ASP A 189 -13.08 5.96 3.80
CA ASP A 189 -12.69 7.34 4.10
C ASP A 189 -11.18 7.50 4.45
N GLN A 190 -10.34 6.58 3.96
CA GLN A 190 -8.90 6.60 4.20
C GLN A 190 -8.13 7.00 2.94
N ILE A 191 -7.15 7.90 3.10
CA ILE A 191 -6.12 8.12 2.08
C ILE A 191 -5.15 6.94 2.10
N ARG A 192 -5.00 6.27 0.97
CA ARG A 192 -4.07 5.13 0.81
C ARG A 192 -3.09 5.42 -0.32
N ARG A 193 -1.92 4.76 -0.25
CA ARG A 193 -0.89 4.84 -1.30
C ARG A 193 -0.78 3.49 -2.01
N LEU A 194 -1.51 3.31 -3.12
CA LEU A 194 -1.69 2.01 -3.80
C LEU A 194 -1.34 2.07 -5.28
N LYS A 195 -1.01 0.91 -5.87
CA LYS A 195 -0.81 0.74 -7.33
C LYS A 195 -2.09 0.34 -8.07
N LEU A 196 -3.09 -0.14 -7.35
CA LEU A 196 -4.35 -0.64 -7.87
C LEU A 196 -5.50 0.09 -7.17
N TRP A 197 -6.30 0.78 -7.97
CA TRP A 197 -7.45 1.57 -7.59
C TRP A 197 -8.65 1.19 -8.45
N TRP A 198 -9.84 1.47 -7.94
CA TRP A 198 -11.11 1.25 -8.64
C TRP A 198 -11.80 2.60 -8.79
N LYS A 199 -11.88 3.12 -10.01
CA LYS A 199 -12.52 4.41 -10.32
C LYS A 199 -14.01 4.20 -10.56
N GLU A 200 -14.88 4.95 -9.89
CA GLU A 200 -16.33 4.89 -10.15
C GLU A 200 -16.64 5.42 -11.56
N LYS A 201 -17.41 4.69 -12.36
CA LYS A 201 -17.78 5.08 -13.74
C LYS A 201 -18.84 6.18 -13.76
N HIS A 202 -19.84 6.08 -12.88
CA HIS A 202 -20.93 7.04 -12.73
C HIS A 202 -20.97 7.52 -11.29
N PRO A 203 -20.29 8.62 -10.94
CA PRO A 203 -20.48 9.21 -9.62
C PRO A 203 -21.98 9.58 -9.49
N PRO A 204 -22.63 9.29 -8.35
CA PRO A 204 -24.00 9.72 -8.13
C PRO A 204 -24.03 11.23 -8.33
N GLN A 205 -24.90 11.69 -9.23
CA GLN A 205 -25.13 13.11 -9.51
C GLN A 205 -25.73 13.76 -8.26
N ARG A 206 -24.90 14.03 -7.25
CA ARG A 206 -25.26 14.92 -6.16
C ARG A 206 -25.14 16.34 -6.72
N LEU A 207 -26.30 16.95 -6.93
CA LEU A 207 -26.58 18.38 -7.04
C LEU A 207 -25.34 19.26 -7.26
N ASN A 208 -25.10 19.57 -8.55
CA ASN A 208 -24.49 20.81 -9.07
C ASN A 208 -23.66 21.61 -8.06
N THR A 209 -22.34 21.38 -7.96
CA THR A 209 -21.41 22.50 -7.66
C THR A 209 -19.92 22.21 -7.86
N GLU A 210 -19.48 20.96 -8.06
CA GLU A 210 -18.06 20.71 -8.25
C GLU A 210 -17.81 19.83 -9.48
N SER A 211 -16.76 20.17 -10.23
CA SER A 211 -16.22 19.37 -11.35
C SER A 211 -16.25 17.88 -10.97
N PRO A 212 -16.58 16.94 -11.89
CA PRO A 212 -16.68 15.52 -11.56
C PRO A 212 -15.35 15.01 -11.05
N GLN A 213 -15.14 15.09 -9.73
CA GLN A 213 -13.94 14.61 -9.10
C GLN A 213 -13.96 13.09 -9.23
N ASP A 214 -12.92 12.56 -9.85
CA ASP A 214 -12.75 11.12 -9.97
C ASP A 214 -12.83 10.47 -8.58
N ARG A 215 -13.88 9.68 -8.35
CA ARG A 215 -14.10 8.95 -7.10
C ARG A 215 -13.38 7.60 -7.17
N PHE A 216 -12.65 7.26 -6.12
CA PHE A 216 -11.87 6.03 -6.07
C PHE A 216 -12.21 5.17 -4.86
N MET A 217 -12.23 3.85 -5.08
CA MET A 217 -12.22 2.83 -4.04
C MET A 217 -10.88 2.11 -4.00
N CYS A 218 -10.39 1.84 -2.79
CA CYS A 218 -9.21 1.00 -2.62
C CYS A 218 -9.54 -0.47 -2.90
N ASN A 219 -8.55 -1.22 -3.37
CA ASN A 219 -8.74 -2.65 -3.70
C ASN A 219 -9.28 -3.49 -2.53
N TYR A 220 -8.93 -3.14 -1.28
CA TYR A 220 -9.46 -3.84 -0.11
C TYR A 220 -10.97 -3.65 0.05
N CYS A 221 -11.48 -2.42 -0.10
CA CYS A 221 -12.91 -2.17 0.04
C CYS A 221 -13.68 -2.74 -1.15
N PHE A 222 -13.16 -2.54 -2.37
CA PHE A 222 -13.79 -3.05 -3.59
C PHE A 222 -13.93 -4.57 -3.57
N ALA A 223 -12.85 -5.30 -3.28
CA ALA A 223 -12.87 -6.77 -3.28
C ALA A 223 -13.76 -7.39 -2.18
N ASN A 224 -14.20 -6.58 -1.21
CA ASN A 224 -15.05 -7.03 -0.10
C ASN A 224 -16.49 -6.53 -0.22
N SER A 225 -16.80 -5.73 -1.24
CA SER A 225 -18.16 -5.30 -1.54
C SER A 225 -18.72 -6.25 -2.60
N TRP A 226 -19.52 -7.21 -2.15
CA TRP A 226 -20.00 -8.31 -3.01
C TRP A 226 -20.73 -7.81 -4.25
N ASP A 227 -21.63 -6.85 -4.07
CA ASP A 227 -22.42 -6.25 -5.16
C ASP A 227 -21.57 -5.52 -6.21
N LEU A 228 -20.31 -5.20 -5.88
CA LEU A 228 -19.40 -4.46 -6.76
C LEU A 228 -18.33 -5.35 -7.39
N VAL A 229 -17.89 -6.41 -6.71
CA VAL A 229 -16.71 -7.19 -7.11
C VAL A 229 -16.98 -8.15 -8.27
N VAL A 230 -18.26 -8.47 -8.53
CA VAL A 230 -18.68 -9.39 -9.58
C VAL A 230 -18.62 -8.69 -10.95
N PRO A 231 -17.83 -9.21 -11.91
CA PRO A 231 -17.75 -8.68 -13.26
C PRO A 231 -18.98 -9.09 -14.09
N GLU A 232 -19.25 -8.33 -15.14
CA GLU A 232 -20.35 -8.60 -16.07
C GLU A 232 -20.10 -9.89 -16.87
N GLY A 233 -21.08 -10.80 -16.89
CA GLY A 233 -21.13 -11.96 -17.78
C GLY A 233 -20.10 -13.08 -17.57
N ASN A 234 -19.19 -12.99 -16.59
CA ASN A 234 -18.09 -13.94 -16.41
C ASN A 234 -17.90 -14.44 -14.96
N ILE A 235 -19.01 -14.64 -14.23
CA ILE A 235 -18.98 -15.05 -12.81
C ILE A 235 -18.28 -16.40 -12.63
N GLU A 236 -18.53 -17.37 -13.53
CA GLU A 236 -18.00 -18.73 -13.44
C GLU A 236 -16.47 -18.81 -13.55
N LYS A 237 -15.85 -17.81 -14.17
CA LYS A 237 -14.40 -17.76 -14.39
C LYS A 237 -13.66 -17.01 -13.29
N LEU A 238 -14.38 -16.43 -12.32
CA LEU A 238 -13.76 -15.77 -11.17
C LEU A 238 -13.00 -16.78 -10.32
N PRO A 239 -11.91 -16.36 -9.65
CA PRO A 239 -11.32 -17.14 -8.57
C PRO A 239 -12.41 -17.58 -7.57
N PRO A 240 -12.45 -18.85 -7.14
CA PRO A 240 -13.49 -19.34 -6.22
C PRO A 240 -13.64 -18.50 -4.95
N LEU A 241 -12.54 -17.87 -4.52
CA LEU A 241 -12.53 -16.99 -3.35
C LEU A 241 -13.37 -15.70 -3.53
N LEU A 242 -13.77 -15.40 -4.76
CA LEU A 242 -14.65 -14.30 -5.18
C LEU A 242 -15.99 -14.81 -5.72
N THR A 243 -16.34 -16.09 -5.56
CA THR A 243 -17.63 -16.67 -6.00
C THR A 243 -18.61 -16.94 -4.85
N SER A 244 -18.17 -16.83 -3.59
CA SER A 244 -19.05 -16.95 -2.41
C SER A 244 -18.73 -15.90 -1.33
N PRO A 245 -19.76 -15.30 -0.68
CA PRO A 245 -19.61 -14.34 0.41
C PRO A 245 -19.05 -14.95 1.71
N ASP A 246 -19.15 -16.27 1.89
CA ASP A 246 -18.73 -16.97 3.12
C ASP A 246 -17.68 -18.05 2.85
N HIS A 247 -16.74 -17.78 1.93
CA HIS A 247 -15.75 -18.78 1.55
C HIS A 247 -14.91 -19.23 2.76
N PRO A 248 -14.88 -20.54 3.07
CA PRO A 248 -14.19 -21.05 4.26
C PRO A 248 -12.68 -20.74 4.21
N PRO A 249 -12.02 -20.66 5.37
CA PRO A 249 -10.56 -20.60 5.42
C PRO A 249 -9.97 -21.85 4.78
N PRO A 250 -8.80 -21.76 4.13
CA PRO A 250 -8.12 -22.96 3.64
C PRO A 250 -7.83 -23.89 4.83
N ALA A 251 -7.98 -25.19 4.63
CA ALA A 251 -7.63 -26.19 5.63
C ALA A 251 -6.19 -25.95 6.10
N ARG A 252 -5.96 -26.02 7.42
CA ARG A 252 -4.59 -25.88 7.93
C ARG A 252 -3.78 -27.06 7.40
N PRO A 253 -2.47 -26.89 7.10
CA PRO A 253 -1.65 -27.98 6.57
C PRO A 253 -1.67 -29.26 7.41
N LYS A 254 -1.80 -29.13 8.75
CA LYS A 254 -1.91 -30.27 9.66
C LYS A 254 -3.23 -31.05 9.52
N ASP A 255 -4.30 -30.36 9.15
CA ASP A 255 -5.64 -30.94 8.99
C ASP A 255 -5.83 -31.51 7.57
N ALA A 256 -5.15 -30.91 6.57
CA ALA A 256 -5.16 -31.38 5.19
C ALA A 256 -4.52 -32.78 5.03
N ASN A 257 -3.42 -33.06 5.74
CA ASN A 257 -2.81 -34.39 5.72
C ASN A 257 -3.71 -35.44 6.39
N LYS A 258 -4.44 -35.07 7.45
CA LYS A 258 -5.41 -35.96 8.12
C LYS A 258 -6.64 -36.24 7.26
N ALA A 259 -7.15 -35.24 6.55
CA ALA A 259 -8.28 -35.41 5.64
C ALA A 259 -7.90 -36.32 4.45
N HIS A 260 -6.72 -36.11 3.86
CA HIS A 260 -6.28 -36.92 2.73
C HIS A 260 -6.02 -38.39 3.09
N GLN A 261 -5.56 -38.65 4.32
CA GLN A 261 -5.37 -40.00 4.84
C GLN A 261 -6.71 -40.70 5.09
N LYS A 262 -7.72 -39.97 5.58
CA LYS A 262 -9.07 -40.49 5.81
C LYS A 262 -9.81 -40.83 4.51
N ASP A 263 -9.59 -40.03 3.45
CA ASP A 263 -10.14 -40.31 2.12
C ASP A 263 -9.45 -41.53 1.46
N GLN A 264 -8.15 -41.75 1.73
CA GLN A 264 -7.43 -42.93 1.26
C GLN A 264 -7.90 -44.21 1.96
N ASP A 265 -8.13 -44.16 3.28
CA ASP A 265 -8.63 -45.30 4.05
C ASP A 265 -10.08 -45.65 3.64
N ALA A 266 -10.92 -44.66 3.32
CA ALA A 266 -12.29 -44.88 2.84
C ALA A 266 -12.41 -45.39 1.40
N THR A 267 -11.32 -45.39 0.62
CA THR A 267 -11.30 -45.91 -0.76
C THR A 267 -10.72 -47.33 -0.83
N GLN A 268 -10.26 -47.87 0.31
CA GLN A 268 -9.70 -49.23 0.42
C GLN A 268 -10.67 -50.25 1.07
N GLU A 269 -11.87 -49.83 1.45
CA GLU A 269 -13.02 -50.69 1.79
C GLU A 269 -13.94 -50.87 0.59
#